data_AF-A0A842V5B7-F1
#
_entry.id   AF-A0A842V5B7-F1
#
_cell.length_a   1.000
_cell.length_b   1.000
_cell.length_c   1.000
_cell.angle_alpha   90.00
_cell.angle_beta   90.00
_cell.angle_gamma   90.00
#
_symmetry.space_group_name_H-M   'P 1'
#
loop_
_entity.id
_entity.type
_entity.pdbx_description
1 polymer ?
#
loop_
_entity_poly.entity_id
_entity_poly.type
_entity_poly.pdbx_seq_one_letter_code
_entity_poly.pdbx_strand_id
1 'polypeptide(L)'
;MAKKKSKPSVLGVNRKVGHYSFLIGVILALVLGLFSEQISPSWSLRIMFVLVILGLIIGLLNIQHKEMSEFLIAAIALMVVAPAMNVVSLTIDKFVFGSGAFLRSMLTYLIIFLVPAVLIVAVKVIVELAEEK
;
A
#
# COMPACT_ATOMS: atom_id res chain seq x y z
N MET A 1 3.83 -45.94 26.86
CA MET A 1 3.20 -44.62 26.60
C MET A 1 3.86 -43.96 25.40
N ALA A 2 3.21 -43.96 24.24
CA ALA A 2 3.75 -43.33 23.02
C ALA A 2 3.32 -41.86 22.94
N LYS A 3 4.29 -40.93 22.96
CA LYS A 3 4.05 -39.50 22.75
C LYS A 3 3.59 -39.27 21.30
N LYS A 4 2.31 -38.92 21.13
CA LYS A 4 1.72 -38.50 19.86
C LYS A 4 2.37 -37.18 19.43
N LYS A 5 3.29 -37.22 18.46
CA LYS A 5 3.85 -36.03 17.82
C LYS A 5 2.72 -35.28 17.12
N SER A 6 2.37 -34.09 17.62
CA SER A 6 1.40 -33.21 16.98
C SER A 6 1.96 -32.74 15.64
N LYS A 7 1.22 -32.99 14.55
CA LYS A 7 1.55 -32.44 13.23
C LYS A 7 1.50 -30.91 13.32
N PRO A 8 2.46 -30.17 12.71
CA PRO A 8 2.39 -28.72 12.66
C PRO A 8 1.10 -28.29 11.93
N SER A 9 0.30 -27.45 12.56
CA SER A 9 -0.97 -26.98 12.02
C SER A 9 -0.73 -26.08 10.81
N VAL A 10 -1.10 -26.55 9.63
CA VAL A 10 -1.08 -25.80 8.36
C VAL A 10 -1.84 -24.45 8.45
N LEU A 11 -2.75 -24.33 9.43
CA LEU A 11 -3.51 -23.12 9.77
C LEU A 11 -2.66 -21.89 10.19
N GLY A 12 -1.43 -22.09 10.67
CA GLY A 12 -0.59 -20.97 11.16
C GLY A 12 0.12 -20.18 10.04
N VAL A 13 0.34 -20.80 8.88
CA VAL A 13 1.09 -20.19 7.77
C VAL A 13 0.20 -19.19 7.00
N ASN A 14 -1.09 -19.49 6.83
CA ASN A 14 -1.99 -18.70 5.99
C ASN A 14 -2.32 -17.28 6.51
N ARG A 15 -2.34 -17.05 7.83
CA ARG A 15 -2.62 -15.71 8.37
C ARG A 15 -1.46 -14.73 8.19
N LYS A 16 -0.22 -15.23 8.15
CA LYS A 16 0.97 -14.40 7.97
C LYS A 16 1.13 -13.94 6.52
N VAL A 17 0.77 -14.80 5.56
CA VAL A 17 0.96 -14.55 4.11
C VAL A 17 0.17 -13.32 3.62
N GLY A 18 -1.03 -13.09 4.16
CA GLY A 18 -1.81 -11.88 3.87
C GLY A 18 -1.03 -10.62 4.21
N HIS A 19 -0.76 -10.38 5.49
CA HIS A 19 -0.10 -9.15 5.96
C HIS A 19 1.19 -8.81 5.20
N TYR A 20 2.00 -9.82 4.86
CA TYR A 20 3.21 -9.60 4.07
C TYR A 20 2.94 -9.13 2.64
N SER A 21 1.83 -9.52 2.03
CA SER A 21 1.48 -9.14 0.65
C SER A 21 1.23 -7.62 0.50
N PHE A 22 0.59 -6.98 1.48
CA PHE A 22 0.38 -5.52 1.46
C PHE A 22 1.70 -4.78 1.64
N LEU A 23 2.52 -5.22 2.59
CA LEU A 23 3.83 -4.63 2.84
C LEU A 23 4.75 -4.76 1.61
N ILE A 24 4.73 -5.90 0.92
CA ILE A 24 5.48 -6.09 -0.33
C ILE A 24 5.02 -5.10 -1.39
N GLY A 25 3.70 -4.89 -1.55
CA GLY A 25 3.16 -3.88 -2.47
C GLY A 25 3.61 -2.46 -2.14
N VAL A 26 3.61 -2.10 -0.86
CA VAL A 26 4.14 -0.80 -0.38
C VAL A 26 5.62 -0.65 -0.71
N ILE A 27 6.45 -1.64 -0.38
CA ILE A 27 7.90 -1.62 -0.66
C ILE A 27 8.14 -1.51 -2.17
N LEU A 28 7.41 -2.28 -2.98
CA LEU A 28 7.49 -2.24 -4.43
C LEU A 28 7.16 -0.84 -4.96
N ALA A 29 6.07 -0.22 -4.49
CA ALA A 29 5.69 1.13 -4.90
C ALA A 29 6.75 2.18 -4.53
N LEU A 30 7.35 2.07 -3.34
CA LEU A 30 8.43 2.96 -2.90
C LEU A 30 9.69 2.80 -3.77
N VAL A 31 10.08 1.57 -4.08
CA VAL A 31 11.24 1.28 -4.96
C VAL A 31 10.99 1.82 -6.37
N LEU A 32 9.80 1.59 -6.93
CA LEU A 32 9.45 2.09 -8.26
C LEU A 32 9.41 3.63 -8.31
N GLY A 33 8.91 4.28 -7.27
CA GLY A 33 8.92 5.73 -7.16
C GLY A 33 10.33 6.30 -7.01
N LEU A 34 11.22 5.62 -6.28
CA LEU A 34 12.63 6.01 -6.14
C LEU A 34 13.36 5.99 -7.48
N PHE A 35 13.11 4.97 -8.31
CA PHE A 35 13.74 4.81 -9.63
C PHE A 35 12.91 5.36 -10.79
N SER A 36 11.91 6.19 -10.50
CA SER A 36 10.93 6.65 -11.50
C SER A 36 11.55 7.49 -12.63
N GLU A 37 12.63 8.22 -12.35
CA GLU A 37 13.32 9.04 -13.36
C GLU A 37 14.12 8.20 -14.37
N GLN A 38 14.53 6.98 -13.99
CA GLN A 38 15.25 6.05 -14.87
C GLN A 38 14.29 5.21 -15.72
N ILE A 39 12.98 5.31 -15.47
CA ILE A 39 11.95 4.55 -16.19
C ILE A 39 11.43 5.40 -17.34
N SER A 40 11.50 4.87 -18.57
CA SER A 40 10.95 5.59 -19.73
C SER A 40 9.44 5.88 -19.56
N PRO A 41 8.91 6.98 -20.12
CA PRO A 41 7.50 7.33 -19.98
C PRO A 41 6.52 6.22 -20.40
N SER A 42 6.85 5.47 -21.46
CA SER A 42 6.01 4.36 -21.96
C SER A 42 5.92 3.21 -20.96
N TRP A 43 6.99 2.94 -20.21
CA TRP A 43 7.01 1.91 -19.16
C TRP A 43 6.35 2.39 -17.87
N SER A 44 6.51 3.67 -17.53
CA SER A 44 5.90 4.28 -16.34
C SER A 44 4.38 4.10 -16.30
N LEU A 45 3.69 4.37 -17.42
CA LEU A 45 2.23 4.18 -17.52
C LEU A 45 1.80 2.72 -17.25
N ARG A 46 2.55 1.75 -17.77
CA ARG A 46 2.28 0.32 -17.57
C ARG A 46 2.51 -0.08 -16.12
N ILE A 47 3.55 0.43 -15.49
CA ILE A 47 3.87 0.18 -14.08
C ILE A 47 2.79 0.75 -13.18
N MET A 48 2.37 2.00 -13.40
CA MET A 48 1.28 2.61 -12.64
C MET A 48 -0.01 1.81 -12.77
N PHE A 49 -0.33 1.33 -13.99
CA PHE A 49 -1.48 0.45 -14.20
C PHE A 49 -1.37 -0.86 -13.40
N VAL A 50 -0.20 -1.52 -13.41
CA VAL A 50 0.05 -2.72 -12.60
C VAL A 50 -0.12 -2.43 -11.11
N LEU A 51 0.38 -1.30 -10.61
CA LEU A 51 0.21 -0.89 -9.22
C LEU A 51 -1.27 -0.70 -8.84
N VAL A 52 -2.07 -0.13 -9.73
CA VAL A 52 -3.51 0.01 -9.51
C VAL A 52 -4.17 -1.36 -9.38
N ILE A 53 -3.87 -2.29 -10.28
CA ILE A 53 -4.40 -3.66 -10.24
C ILE A 53 -3.97 -4.37 -8.95
N LEU A 54 -2.69 -4.26 -8.57
CA LEU A 54 -2.19 -4.83 -7.31
C LEU A 54 -2.90 -4.24 -6.09
N GLY A 55 -3.13 -2.93 -6.08
CA GLY A 55 -3.88 -2.26 -5.02
C GLY A 55 -5.30 -2.78 -4.89
N LEU A 56 -6.02 -2.93 -6.01
CA LEU A 56 -7.36 -3.53 -6.03
C LEU A 56 -7.34 -4.97 -5.47
N ILE A 57 -6.43 -5.81 -5.95
CA ILE A 57 -6.30 -7.20 -5.51
C ILE A 57 -6.04 -7.28 -4.01
N ILE A 58 -5.11 -6.46 -3.50
CA ILE A 58 -4.74 -6.47 -2.09
C ILE A 58 -5.86 -5.91 -1.21
N GLY A 59 -6.54 -4.83 -1.62
CA GLY A 59 -7.71 -4.32 -0.90
C GLY A 59 -8.84 -5.35 -0.80
N LEU A 60 -9.01 -6.17 -1.85
CA LEU A 60 -10.00 -7.24 -1.87
C LEU A 60 -9.61 -8.43 -0.99
N LEU A 61 -8.36 -8.90 -1.08
CA LEU A 61 -7.98 -10.22 -0.56
C LEU A 61 -7.27 -10.18 0.80
N ASN A 62 -6.70 -9.05 1.20
CA ASN A 62 -5.71 -9.03 2.27
C ASN A 62 -6.22 -8.41 3.60
N ILE A 63 -6.95 -7.31 3.51
CA ILE A 63 -7.33 -6.54 4.71
C ILE A 63 -8.47 -7.26 5.44
N GLN A 64 -8.20 -7.74 6.66
CA GLN A 64 -9.19 -8.42 7.51
C GLN A 64 -10.16 -7.39 8.10
N HIS A 65 -11.40 -7.80 8.39
CA HIS A 65 -12.44 -6.90 8.92
C HIS A 65 -11.99 -6.06 10.11
N LYS A 66 -11.37 -6.71 11.10
CA LYS A 66 -10.86 -6.05 12.32
C LYS A 66 -9.75 -5.01 12.09
N GLU A 67 -9.12 -5.01 10.91
CA GLU A 67 -7.96 -4.17 10.56
C GLU A 67 -8.36 -3.03 9.59
N MET A 68 -9.61 -3.03 9.09
CA MET A 68 -10.07 -2.08 8.08
C MET A 68 -10.00 -0.63 8.58
N SER A 69 -10.45 -0.36 9.80
CA SER A 69 -10.43 0.99 10.37
C SER A 69 -9.01 1.53 10.54
N GLU A 70 -8.10 0.73 11.09
CA GLU A 70 -6.68 1.11 11.26
C GLU A 70 -6.01 1.37 9.91
N PHE A 71 -6.28 0.51 8.92
CA PHE A 71 -5.79 0.69 7.55
C PHE A 71 -6.30 1.99 6.93
N LEU A 72 -7.59 2.28 7.03
CA LEU A 72 -8.18 3.51 6.48
C LEU A 72 -7.62 4.75 7.18
N ILE A 73 -7.44 4.73 8.50
CA ILE A 73 -6.84 5.84 9.25
C ILE A 73 -5.40 6.10 8.79
N ALA A 74 -4.59 5.05 8.67
CA ALA A 74 -3.21 5.18 8.20
C ALA A 74 -3.15 5.73 6.76
N ALA A 75 -4.05 5.25 5.89
CA ALA A 75 -4.15 5.74 4.52
C ALA A 75 -4.59 7.21 4.45
N ILE A 76 -5.57 7.61 5.26
CA ILE A 76 -6.01 9.02 5.37
C ILE A 76 -4.85 9.89 5.84
N ALA A 77 -4.13 9.48 6.89
CA ALA A 77 -2.96 10.23 7.37
C ALA A 77 -1.94 10.45 6.26
N LEU A 78 -1.64 9.41 5.46
CA LEU A 78 -0.74 9.53 4.31
C LEU A 78 -1.28 10.49 3.24
N MET A 79 -2.57 10.36 2.87
CA MET A 79 -3.20 11.21 1.86
C MET A 79 -3.28 12.68 2.29
N VAL A 80 -3.47 12.95 3.58
CA VAL A 80 -3.48 14.31 4.14
C VAL A 80 -2.08 14.96 4.09
N VAL A 81 -1.02 14.17 4.32
CA VAL A 81 0.36 14.68 4.27
C VAL A 81 0.84 14.88 2.83
N ALA A 82 0.24 14.19 1.85
CA ALA A 82 0.73 14.19 0.48
C ALA A 82 0.81 15.56 -0.22
N PRO A 83 -0.19 16.45 -0.11
CA PRO A 83 -0.07 17.80 -0.67
C PRO A 83 1.05 18.61 -0.02
N ALA A 84 1.23 18.48 1.30
CA ALA A 84 2.30 19.18 2.04
C ALA A 84 3.70 18.71 1.59
N MET A 85 3.81 17.47 1.13
CA MET A 85 5.07 16.93 0.63
C MET A 85 5.60 17.68 -0.60
N ASN A 86 4.75 18.35 -1.39
CA ASN A 86 5.22 19.18 -2.51
C ASN A 86 6.06 20.36 -2.01
N VAL A 87 5.61 21.05 -0.96
CA VAL A 87 6.31 22.19 -0.36
C VAL A 87 7.61 21.74 0.30
N VAL A 88 7.56 20.62 1.03
CA VAL A 88 8.73 20.02 1.69
C VAL A 88 9.78 19.60 0.66
N SER A 89 9.36 18.94 -0.42
CA SER A 89 10.26 18.48 -1.49
C SER A 89 11.01 19.64 -2.14
N LEU A 90 10.30 20.71 -2.51
CA LEU A 90 10.91 21.91 -3.08
C LEU A 90 11.88 22.60 -2.12
N THR A 91 11.63 22.51 -0.81
CA THR A 91 12.52 23.06 0.21
C THR A 91 13.79 22.22 0.33
N ILE A 92 13.66 20.90 0.33
CA ILE A 92 14.78 19.96 0.37
C ILE A 92 15.68 20.10 -0.87
N ASP A 93 15.09 20.27 -2.05
CA ASP A 93 15.83 20.47 -3.30
C ASP A 93 16.76 21.69 -3.29
N LYS A 94 16.50 22.69 -2.42
CA LYS A 94 17.40 23.85 -2.22
C LYS A 94 18.70 23.49 -1.49
N PHE A 95 18.68 22.43 -0.69
CA PHE A 95 19.84 22.00 0.11
C PHE A 95 20.55 20.80 -0.52
N VAL A 96 19.80 19.88 -1.11
CA VAL A 96 20.32 18.68 -1.77
C VAL A 96 19.59 18.51 -3.11
N PHE A 97 20.26 18.91 -4.18
CA PHE A 97 19.69 18.94 -5.53
C PHE A 97 19.10 17.57 -5.94
N GLY A 98 17.82 17.58 -6.35
CA GLY A 98 17.11 16.41 -6.86
C GLY A 98 16.57 15.45 -5.79
N SER A 99 16.88 15.65 -4.51
CA SER A 99 16.43 14.74 -3.46
C SER A 99 14.95 14.89 -3.07
N GLY A 100 14.39 16.07 -3.24
CA GLY A 100 12.95 16.33 -3.09
C GLY A 100 12.14 15.66 -4.20
N ALA A 101 12.67 15.61 -5.42
CA ALA A 101 12.02 14.92 -6.55
C ALA A 101 11.80 13.42 -6.26
N PHE A 102 12.78 12.74 -5.63
CA PHE A 102 12.63 11.34 -5.23
C PHE A 102 11.52 11.15 -4.19
N LEU A 103 11.47 11.97 -3.14
CA LEU A 103 10.44 11.89 -2.10
C LEU A 103 9.03 12.06 -2.67
N ARG A 104 8.85 13.07 -3.53
CA ARG A 104 7.58 13.31 -4.22
C ARG A 104 7.18 12.12 -5.09
N SER A 105 8.13 11.52 -5.79
CA SER A 105 7.88 10.39 -6.69
C SER A 105 7.55 9.11 -5.92
N MET A 106 8.28 8.81 -4.84
CA MET A 106 7.98 7.70 -3.93
C MET A 106 6.55 7.80 -3.39
N LEU A 107 6.15 8.99 -2.92
CA LEU A 107 4.80 9.19 -2.41
C LEU A 107 3.74 9.07 -3.51
N THR A 108 4.02 9.56 -4.71
CA THR A 108 3.10 9.43 -5.86
C THR A 108 2.84 7.97 -6.20
N TYR A 109 3.88 7.14 -6.32
CA TYR A 109 3.73 5.72 -6.62
C TYR A 109 3.04 4.97 -5.48
N LEU A 110 3.34 5.34 -4.23
CA LEU A 110 2.65 4.78 -3.06
C LEU A 110 1.14 5.08 -3.09
N ILE A 111 0.74 6.30 -3.44
CA ILE A 111 -0.67 6.70 -3.57
C ILE A 111 -1.35 5.95 -4.72
N ILE A 112 -0.70 5.81 -5.87
CA ILE A 112 -1.23 5.07 -7.03
C ILE A 112 -1.58 3.62 -6.65
N PHE A 113 -0.73 2.99 -5.84
CA PHE A 113 -0.98 1.67 -5.28
C PHE A 113 -2.07 1.68 -4.20
N LEU A 114 -2.02 2.63 -3.27
CA LEU A 114 -2.84 2.61 -2.05
C LEU A 114 -4.29 3.03 -2.29
N VAL A 115 -4.53 4.04 -3.15
CA VAL A 115 -5.87 4.58 -3.43
C VAL A 115 -6.88 3.50 -3.83
N PRO A 116 -6.62 2.61 -4.81
CA PRO A 116 -7.56 1.56 -5.15
C PRO A 116 -7.81 0.57 -4.01
N ALA A 117 -6.78 0.25 -3.20
CA ALA A 117 -6.96 -0.60 -2.02
C ALA A 117 -7.88 0.07 -0.99
N VAL A 118 -7.67 1.36 -0.75
CA VAL A 118 -8.49 2.20 0.16
C VAL A 118 -9.93 2.29 -0.31
N LEU A 119 -10.16 2.48 -1.61
CA LEU A 119 -11.51 2.48 -2.17
C LEU A 119 -12.25 1.18 -1.85
N ILE A 120 -11.61 0.03 -2.08
CA ILE A 120 -12.22 -1.27 -1.80
C ILE A 120 -12.53 -1.43 -0.32
N VAL A 121 -11.58 -1.12 0.56
CA VAL A 121 -11.76 -1.28 2.00
C VAL A 121 -12.82 -0.32 2.54
N ALA A 122 -12.87 0.92 2.04
CA ALA A 122 -13.90 1.88 2.42
C ALA A 122 -15.29 1.38 2.04
N VAL A 123 -15.46 0.81 0.84
CA VAL A 123 -16.73 0.20 0.42
C VAL A 123 -17.10 -0.98 1.33
N LYS A 124 -16.14 -1.85 1.69
CA LYS A 124 -16.40 -2.95 2.63
C LYS A 124 -16.89 -2.45 3.99
N VAL A 125 -16.30 -1.38 4.53
CA VAL A 125 -16.74 -0.75 5.77
C VAL A 125 -18.15 -0.17 5.62
N ILE A 126 -18.47 0.50 4.51
CA ILE A 126 -19.82 1.03 4.26
C ILE A 126 -20.86 -0.11 4.22
N VAL A 127 -20.55 -1.22 3.55
CA VAL A 127 -21.43 -2.39 3.51
C VAL A 127 -21.63 -2.98 4.91
N GLU A 128 -20.56 -3.13 5.70
CA GLU A 128 -20.66 -3.64 7.08
C GLU A 128 -21.51 -2.73 7.98
N LEU A 129 -21.42 -1.41 7.81
CA LEU A 129 -22.27 -0.44 8.49
C LEU A 129 -23.72 -0.45 8.00
N ALA A 130 -23.97 -0.77 6.73
CA ALA A 130 -25.31 -0.88 6.17
C ALA A 130 -25.98 -2.21 6.52
N GLU A 131 -25.20 -3.27 6.72
CA GLU A 131 -25.63 -4.60 7.15
C GLU A 131 -25.78 -4.71 8.68
N GLU A 132 -25.72 -3.59 9.41
CA GLU A 132 -25.89 -3.60 10.86
C GLU A 132 -27.23 -4.28 11.26
N LYS A 133 -27.09 -5.19 12.23
CA LYS A 133 -28.02 -6.26 12.66
C LYS A 133 -29.37 -5.79 13.20
#